data_AF-A0A5A9EMM9-F1
#
_entry.id   AF-A0A5A9EMM9-F1
#
_cell.length_a   1.000
_cell.length_b   1.000
_cell.length_c   1.000
_cell.angle_alpha   90.00
_cell.angle_beta   90.00
_cell.angle_gamma   90.00
#
_symmetry.space_group_name_H-M   'P 1'
#
loop_
_entity.id
_entity.type
_entity.pdbx_description
1 polymer ?
#
loop_
_entity_poly.entity_id
_entity_poly.type
_entity_poly.pdbx_seq_one_letter_code
_entity_poly.pdbx_strand_id
1 'polypeptide(L)'
;MTAVGVSIYDGAQLLERRDCRTTLLPDQRTAAIWRGLAYPLLDGARIDIAGEAVVPGTASPPAVGASRADARFTMVEGVGEAYLLIQGSVIDREQAAARLAAGGLTVLRHGRYLGDLVDGLAADWFVRFQSPSAAPQPLADHIRTLLDGLLRPAEAPASMAELRLRLVEVELAQASAAAASLKAEVARLRLALAEQASVPIQDDGGEVADRLRAEVDDLQKALAEEARHRIVAEALALEVPRPPRPPASGRLRDEVAAVFAGLLPRIRLLRSSLDVVAVEFSDRRFLYGGLAELADGTSGAPPNWKKVKGADRWWERHISNGQDDTGRIYARLDAEGRDWEVLVSHKSEQPRDIIWLRSCG
;
A
#
# COMPACT_ATOMS: atom_id res chain seq x y z
N MET A 1 -10.26 -7.10 29.88
CA MET A 1 -9.59 -5.93 30.48
C MET A 1 -10.64 -5.08 31.16
N THR A 2 -10.44 -4.74 32.42
CA THR A 2 -11.29 -3.80 33.14
C THR A 2 -10.85 -2.40 32.75
N ALA A 3 -11.71 -1.66 32.04
CA ALA A 3 -11.50 -0.23 31.91
C ALA A 3 -11.64 0.38 33.31
N VAL A 4 -10.68 1.22 33.68
CA VAL A 4 -10.69 1.91 34.98
C VAL A 4 -10.97 3.37 34.71
N GLY A 5 -11.89 3.98 35.45
CA GLY A 5 -12.11 5.42 35.41
C GLY A 5 -10.85 6.14 35.91
N VAL A 6 -10.10 6.74 35.00
CA VAL A 6 -8.83 7.41 35.29
C VAL A 6 -9.00 8.92 35.19
N SER A 7 -8.46 9.63 36.18
CA SER A 7 -8.33 11.09 36.14
C SER A 7 -6.97 11.46 35.54
N ILE A 8 -6.98 12.23 34.45
CA ILE A 8 -5.80 12.58 33.66
C ILE A 8 -5.36 14.00 34.00
N TYR A 9 -4.13 14.16 34.48
CA TYR A 9 -3.56 15.44 34.90
C TYR A 9 -2.36 15.81 34.05
N ASP A 10 -2.09 17.11 33.94
CA ASP A 10 -0.82 17.70 33.49
C ASP A 10 -0.24 18.48 34.69
N GLY A 11 0.71 17.85 35.40
CA GLY A 11 1.17 18.34 36.69
C GLY A 11 0.03 18.45 37.71
N ALA A 12 -0.30 19.68 38.14
CA ALA A 12 -1.38 19.92 39.09
C ALA A 12 -2.77 20.09 38.44
N GLN A 13 -2.83 20.26 37.12
CA GLN A 13 -4.07 20.58 36.41
C GLN A 13 -4.81 19.30 35.98
N LEU A 14 -6.07 19.15 36.39
CA LEU A 14 -6.94 18.09 35.86
C LEU A 14 -7.37 18.45 34.43
N LEU A 15 -7.07 17.58 33.47
CA LEU A 15 -7.47 17.75 32.08
C LEU A 15 -8.83 17.11 31.80
N GLU A 16 -8.97 15.82 32.11
CA GLU A 16 -10.21 15.07 31.86
C GLU A 16 -10.32 13.82 32.76
N ARG A 17 -11.52 13.22 32.82
CA ARG A 17 -11.76 11.91 33.41
C ARG A 17 -12.24 10.97 32.32
N ARG A 18 -11.61 9.81 32.21
CA ARG A 18 -11.88 8.87 31.13
C ARG A 18 -11.62 7.44 31.57
N ASP A 19 -12.42 6.51 31.07
CA ASP A 19 -12.12 5.11 31.20
C ASP A 19 -10.90 4.74 30.34
N CYS A 20 -9.80 4.40 31.02
CA CYS A 20 -8.55 4.03 30.37
C CYS A 20 -8.31 2.53 30.46
N ARG A 21 -7.68 1.99 29.42
CA ARG A 21 -7.14 0.63 29.43
C ARG A 21 -5.92 0.59 30.33
N THR A 22 -5.75 -0.48 31.10
CA THR A 22 -4.55 -0.67 31.92
C THR A 22 -3.57 -1.66 31.29
N THR A 23 -2.27 -1.50 31.57
CA THR A 23 -1.21 -2.43 31.17
C THR A 23 -0.17 -2.53 32.30
N LEU A 24 0.76 -3.47 32.20
CA LEU A 24 1.94 -3.52 33.07
C LEU A 24 3.14 -2.91 32.35
N LEU A 25 3.86 -2.05 33.06
CA LEU A 25 5.14 -1.50 32.62
C LEU A 25 6.26 -2.55 32.79
N PRO A 26 7.44 -2.36 32.18
CA PRO A 26 8.58 -3.27 32.32
C PRO A 26 9.02 -3.52 33.78
N ASP A 27 8.76 -2.55 34.66
CA ASP A 27 9.02 -2.61 36.10
C ASP A 27 7.86 -3.22 36.92
N GLN A 28 6.87 -3.82 36.26
CA GLN A 28 5.66 -4.42 36.84
C GLN A 28 4.67 -3.43 37.49
N ARG A 29 4.86 -2.12 37.35
CA ARG A 29 3.84 -1.14 37.78
C ARG A 29 2.63 -1.18 36.84
N THR A 30 1.43 -1.00 37.39
CA THR A 30 0.22 -0.80 36.59
C THR A 30 0.25 0.59 35.96
N ALA A 31 -0.06 0.68 34.68
CA ALA A 31 -0.16 1.92 33.93
C ALA A 31 -1.51 2.02 33.23
N ALA A 32 -1.97 3.25 32.99
CA ALA A 32 -3.11 3.52 32.13
C ALA A 32 -2.63 4.00 30.75
N ILE A 33 -3.27 3.49 29.69
CA ILE A 33 -2.98 3.89 28.31
C ILE A 33 -3.84 5.10 27.98
N TRP A 34 -3.19 6.22 27.67
CA TRP A 34 -3.80 7.45 27.22
C TRP A 34 -3.07 7.97 25.98
N ARG A 35 -3.82 8.18 24.89
CA ARG A 35 -3.28 8.61 23.57
C ARG A 35 -2.07 7.82 23.10
N GLY A 36 -2.18 6.49 23.18
CA GLY A 36 -1.16 5.55 22.69
C GLY A 36 0.05 5.33 23.62
N LEU A 37 0.15 6.06 24.73
CA LEU A 37 1.25 5.95 25.70
C LEU A 37 0.76 5.39 27.04
N ALA A 38 1.59 4.59 27.70
CA ALA A 38 1.32 4.07 29.03
C ALA A 38 1.94 4.99 30.09
N TYR A 39 1.09 5.52 30.96
CA TYR A 39 1.49 6.34 32.10
C TYR A 39 1.28 5.55 33.39
N PRO A 40 2.25 5.55 34.34
CA PRO A 40 2.08 4.89 35.62
C PRO A 40 0.78 5.33 36.30
N LEU A 41 0.00 4.36 36.75
CA LEU A 41 -1.22 4.62 37.51
C LEU A 41 -0.83 5.00 38.94
N LEU A 42 -1.11 6.23 39.30
CA LEU A 42 -0.91 6.79 40.64
C LEU A 42 -2.13 6.51 41.51
N ASP A 43 -1.96 6.73 42.82
CA ASP A 43 -3.03 6.58 43.81
C ASP A 43 -4.29 7.36 43.41
N GLY A 44 -5.45 6.72 43.64
CA GLY A 44 -6.75 7.29 43.26
C GLY A 44 -7.09 7.18 41.77
N ALA A 45 -6.50 6.20 41.06
CA ALA A 45 -6.70 6.00 39.62
C ALA A 45 -6.36 7.26 38.81
N ARG A 46 -5.17 7.81 39.06
CA ARG A 46 -4.68 9.03 38.42
C ARG A 46 -3.53 8.72 37.47
N ILE A 47 -3.42 9.46 36.37
CA ILE A 47 -2.17 9.56 35.60
C ILE A 47 -1.73 11.02 35.50
N ASP A 48 -0.43 11.24 35.42
CA ASP A 48 0.18 12.55 35.17
C ASP A 48 0.94 12.50 33.84
N ILE A 49 0.50 13.29 32.87
CA ILE A 49 1.01 13.30 31.50
C ILE A 49 2.28 14.14 31.36
N ALA A 50 2.61 14.97 32.36
CA ALA A 50 3.91 15.64 32.46
C ALA A 50 5.01 14.68 32.93
N GLY A 51 4.63 13.50 33.44
CA GLY A 51 5.52 12.47 33.96
C GLY A 51 6.10 11.54 32.89
N GLU A 52 6.74 10.47 33.36
CA GLU A 52 7.33 9.44 32.52
C GLU A 52 6.25 8.67 31.73
N ALA A 53 6.38 8.67 30.40
CA ALA A 53 5.51 7.93 29.50
C ALA A 53 6.30 6.80 28.83
N VAL A 54 5.73 5.60 28.81
CA VAL A 54 6.35 4.42 28.18
C VAL A 54 5.55 4.04 26.95
N VAL A 55 6.24 3.82 25.83
CA VAL A 55 5.63 3.20 24.64
C VAL A 55 5.31 1.75 25.00
N PRO A 56 4.05 1.29 24.93
CA PRO A 56 3.70 -0.09 25.25
C PRO A 56 4.47 -1.06 24.31
N GLY A 57 5.61 -1.58 24.76
CA GLY A 57 6.46 -2.47 23.98
C GLY A 57 5.87 -3.87 23.94
N THR A 58 5.48 -4.33 22.74
CA THR A 58 5.27 -5.71 22.26
C THR A 58 4.75 -6.78 23.24
N ALA A 59 4.04 -6.39 24.30
CA ALA A 59 3.24 -7.33 25.07
C ALA A 59 2.03 -7.67 24.22
N SER A 60 1.94 -8.93 23.76
CA SER A 60 0.74 -9.44 23.10
C SER A 60 -0.47 -9.08 23.95
N PRO A 61 -1.47 -8.37 23.39
CA PRO A 61 -2.67 -8.05 24.14
C PRO A 61 -3.28 -9.37 24.64
N PRO A 62 -3.63 -9.51 25.93
CA PRO A 62 -4.42 -10.65 26.36
C PRO A 62 -5.73 -10.64 25.56
N ALA A 63 -6.11 -11.81 25.06
CA ALA A 63 -7.31 -12.01 24.24
C ALA A 63 -8.49 -11.24 24.84
N VAL A 64 -8.88 -10.15 24.17
CA VAL A 64 -9.99 -9.32 24.58
C VAL A 64 -11.25 -10.11 24.30
N GLY A 65 -12.04 -10.37 25.34
CA GLY A 65 -13.35 -10.96 25.22
C GLY A 65 -14.21 -10.16 24.23
N ALA A 66 -14.75 -10.88 23.25
CA ALA A 66 -15.75 -10.49 22.26
C ALA A 66 -16.31 -9.06 22.37
N SER A 67 -15.51 -8.06 22.00
CA SER A 67 -16.07 -6.82 21.45
C SER A 67 -16.59 -7.19 20.07
N ARG A 68 -17.84 -6.81 19.75
CA ARG A 68 -18.57 -7.19 18.51
C ARG A 68 -17.64 -7.12 17.30
N ALA A 69 -17.13 -8.27 16.88
CA ALA A 69 -16.06 -8.41 15.89
C ALA A 69 -16.47 -8.02 14.46
N ASP A 70 -17.72 -7.56 14.27
CA ASP A 70 -18.34 -7.38 12.95
C ASP A 70 -18.68 -5.93 12.59
N ALA A 71 -18.34 -4.95 13.44
CA ALA A 71 -18.70 -3.56 13.17
C ALA A 71 -17.60 -2.85 12.34
N ARG A 72 -17.89 -2.48 11.09
CA ARG A 72 -17.00 -1.66 10.23
C ARG A 72 -16.95 -0.18 10.59
N PHE A 73 -17.67 0.22 11.64
CA PHE A 73 -17.62 1.58 12.13
C PHE A 73 -17.76 1.63 13.64
N THR A 74 -17.21 2.68 14.24
CA THR A 74 -17.46 3.06 15.62
C THR A 74 -17.76 4.55 15.68
N MET A 75 -18.19 5.04 16.83
CA MET A 75 -18.55 6.43 17.02
C MET A 75 -17.85 7.01 18.24
N VAL A 76 -17.37 8.25 18.11
CA VAL A 76 -16.83 9.03 19.22
C VAL A 76 -17.75 10.24 19.43
N GLU A 77 -18.44 10.26 20.56
CA GLU A 77 -19.33 11.37 20.93
C GLU A 77 -18.54 12.46 21.67
N GLY A 78 -18.75 13.72 21.28
CA GLY A 78 -18.21 14.90 21.92
C GLY A 78 -19.32 15.87 22.32
N VAL A 79 -18.92 17.00 22.92
CA VAL A 79 -19.87 18.05 23.34
C VAL A 79 -20.38 18.80 22.12
N GLY A 80 -21.60 18.48 21.68
CA GLY A 80 -22.28 19.13 20.54
C GLY A 80 -21.92 18.57 19.16
N GLU A 81 -20.99 17.62 19.07
CA GLU A 81 -20.54 17.02 17.82
C GLU A 81 -20.21 15.54 18.01
N ALA A 82 -20.27 14.76 16.93
CA ALA A 82 -19.88 13.36 16.94
C ALA A 82 -19.04 13.02 15.71
N TYR A 83 -18.19 12.00 15.85
CA TYR A 83 -17.37 11.43 14.79
C TYR A 83 -17.81 10.00 14.54
N LEU A 84 -18.24 9.71 13.32
CA LEU A 84 -18.38 8.37 12.80
C LEU A 84 -17.04 7.94 12.19
N LEU A 85 -16.42 6.91 12.74
CA LEU A 85 -15.16 6.35 12.25
C LEU A 85 -15.46 5.10 11.43
N ILE A 86 -14.99 5.04 10.19
CA ILE A 86 -15.35 4.01 9.21
C ILE A 86 -14.09 3.31 8.73
N GLN A 87 -14.11 1.98 8.78
CA GLN A 87 -13.13 1.12 8.11
C GLN A 87 -13.65 0.74 6.72
N GLY A 88 -12.96 1.17 5.67
CA GLY A 88 -13.43 0.98 4.30
C GLY A 88 -12.84 1.89 3.24
N SER A 89 -13.58 1.99 2.14
CA SER A 89 -13.23 2.80 0.97
C SER A 89 -13.72 4.24 1.11
N VAL A 90 -13.22 5.12 0.23
CA VAL A 90 -13.73 6.50 0.09
C VAL A 90 -15.22 6.52 -0.27
N ILE A 91 -15.69 5.51 -1.02
CA ILE A 91 -17.09 5.33 -1.41
C ILE A 91 -17.94 5.05 -0.16
N ASP A 92 -17.48 4.16 0.73
CA ASP A 92 -18.17 3.85 2.00
C ASP A 92 -18.35 5.12 2.85
N ARG A 93 -17.32 5.97 2.92
CA ARG A 93 -17.36 7.26 3.60
C ARG A 93 -18.37 8.22 2.96
N GLU A 94 -18.35 8.37 1.64
CA GLU A 94 -19.27 9.28 0.93
C GLU A 94 -20.72 8.84 1.08
N GLN A 95 -20.97 7.54 0.94
CA GLN A 95 -22.30 6.98 1.13
C GLN A 95 -22.77 7.11 2.58
N ALA A 96 -21.89 6.90 3.56
CA ALA A 96 -22.21 7.13 4.96
C ALA A 96 -22.56 8.60 5.22
N ALA A 97 -21.74 9.55 4.75
CA ALA A 97 -22.02 10.98 4.88
C ALA A 97 -23.36 11.38 4.23
N ALA A 98 -23.64 10.88 3.02
CA ALA A 98 -24.90 11.12 2.33
C ALA A 98 -26.11 10.55 3.09
N ARG A 99 -26.00 9.34 3.66
CA ARG A 99 -27.06 8.74 4.48
C ARG A 99 -27.29 9.47 5.79
N LEU A 100 -26.24 9.91 6.46
CA LEU A 100 -26.35 10.74 7.66
C LEU A 100 -27.10 12.04 7.36
N ALA A 101 -26.73 12.71 6.27
CA ALA A 101 -27.42 13.93 5.82
C ALA A 101 -28.89 13.67 5.46
N ALA A 102 -29.20 12.59 4.73
CA ALA A 102 -30.56 12.19 4.41
C ALA A 102 -31.38 11.80 5.65
N GLY A 103 -30.71 11.29 6.69
CA GLY A 103 -31.29 11.01 8.01
C GLY A 103 -31.52 12.24 8.89
N GLY A 104 -31.25 13.46 8.38
CA GLY A 104 -31.48 14.71 9.10
C GLY A 104 -30.32 15.18 9.97
N LEU A 105 -29.15 14.55 9.88
CA LEU A 105 -27.95 14.99 10.62
C LEU A 105 -27.15 16.00 9.80
N THR A 106 -26.69 17.07 10.46
CA THR A 106 -25.84 18.08 9.81
C THR A 106 -24.40 17.59 9.74
N VAL A 107 -24.00 17.08 8.58
CA VAL A 107 -22.59 16.70 8.31
C VAL A 107 -21.74 17.96 8.19
N LEU A 108 -20.73 18.08 9.05
CA LEU A 108 -19.84 19.23 9.11
C LEU A 108 -18.61 19.03 8.23
N ARG A 109 -18.02 17.82 8.25
CA ARG A 109 -16.80 17.47 7.50
C ARG A 109 -16.62 15.96 7.40
N HIS A 110 -15.93 15.49 6.37
CA HIS A 110 -15.43 14.12 6.31
C HIS A 110 -14.02 14.05 5.70
N GLY A 111 -13.23 13.03 6.02
CA GLY A 111 -11.83 12.92 5.58
C GLY A 111 -11.16 11.61 5.99
N ARG A 112 -9.86 11.46 5.68
CA ARG A 112 -9.06 10.33 6.19
C ARG A 112 -8.91 10.44 7.70
N TYR A 113 -9.06 9.33 8.40
CA TYR A 113 -8.78 9.25 9.82
C TYR A 113 -7.33 8.83 10.02
N LEU A 114 -6.57 9.63 10.79
CA LEU A 114 -5.16 9.41 11.07
C LEU A 114 -4.89 9.17 12.57
N GLY A 115 -5.95 8.97 13.35
CA GLY A 115 -5.86 8.76 14.80
C GLY A 115 -5.67 7.30 15.19
N ASP A 116 -5.61 7.06 16.50
CA ASP A 116 -5.47 5.72 17.08
C ASP A 116 -6.73 4.86 16.89
N LEU A 117 -6.54 3.53 17.06
CA LEU A 117 -7.62 2.54 17.15
C LEU A 117 -8.66 2.95 18.21
N VAL A 118 -9.94 2.94 17.82
CA VAL A 118 -11.07 3.20 18.72
C VAL A 118 -11.93 1.94 18.79
N ASP A 119 -12.17 1.43 20.00
CA ASP A 119 -12.92 0.19 20.24
C ASP A 119 -12.41 -1.04 19.46
N GLY A 120 -11.12 -1.05 19.13
CA GLY A 120 -10.50 -2.10 18.33
C GLY A 120 -10.68 -1.93 16.81
N LEU A 121 -11.39 -0.89 16.36
CA LEU A 121 -11.54 -0.56 14.95
C LEU A 121 -10.37 0.29 14.45
N ALA A 122 -9.66 -0.21 13.43
CA ALA A 122 -8.71 0.58 12.65
C ALA A 122 -9.47 1.31 11.54
N ALA A 123 -9.97 2.52 11.85
CA ALA A 123 -10.73 3.30 10.89
C ALA A 123 -9.82 3.96 9.84
N ASP A 124 -10.28 3.98 8.59
CA ASP A 124 -9.60 4.63 7.46
C ASP A 124 -10.12 6.06 7.24
N TRP A 125 -11.39 6.29 7.60
CA TRP A 125 -12.12 7.52 7.33
C TRP A 125 -12.90 7.99 8.55
N PHE A 126 -13.20 9.28 8.58
CA PHE A 126 -14.15 9.85 9.53
C PHE A 126 -15.22 10.70 8.83
N VAL A 127 -16.39 10.76 9.46
CA VAL A 127 -17.45 11.74 9.17
C VAL A 127 -17.81 12.44 10.48
N ARG A 128 -17.58 13.76 10.53
CA ARG A 128 -17.92 14.65 11.65
C ARG A 128 -19.26 15.30 11.39
N PHE A 129 -20.17 15.24 12.34
CA PHE A 129 -21.51 15.79 12.24
C PHE A 129 -21.96 16.40 13.58
N GLN A 130 -22.95 17.30 13.51
CA GLN A 130 -23.51 17.92 14.71
C GLN A 130 -24.30 16.90 15.51
N SER A 131 -24.02 16.81 16.82
CA SER A 131 -24.73 15.88 17.70
C SER A 131 -26.09 16.47 18.09
N PRO A 132 -27.22 15.79 17.80
CA PRO A 132 -28.53 16.29 18.15
C PRO A 132 -28.70 16.31 19.68
N SER A 133 -28.86 17.50 20.27
CA SER A 133 -28.95 17.68 21.73
C SER A 133 -30.20 17.05 22.38
N ALA A 134 -31.17 16.57 21.59
CA ALA A 134 -32.43 16.01 22.06
C ALA A 134 -32.93 14.84 21.18
N ALA A 135 -32.06 13.86 20.89
CA ALA A 135 -32.49 12.67 20.15
C ALA A 135 -33.35 11.74 21.03
N PRO A 136 -34.50 11.23 20.54
CA PRO A 136 -35.38 10.32 21.27
C PRO A 136 -34.82 8.89 21.43
N GLN A 137 -33.69 8.58 20.79
CA GLN A 137 -32.98 7.30 20.89
C GLN A 137 -31.47 7.55 21.06
N PRO A 138 -30.70 6.60 21.63
CA PRO A 138 -29.25 6.70 21.68
C PRO A 138 -28.70 6.95 20.26
N LEU A 139 -27.85 7.97 20.11
CA LEU A 139 -27.33 8.40 18.81
C LEU A 139 -26.72 7.21 18.05
N ALA A 140 -25.98 6.35 18.75
CA ALA A 140 -25.37 5.15 18.18
C ALA A 140 -26.37 4.19 17.50
N ASP A 141 -27.56 4.00 18.07
CA ASP A 141 -28.59 3.11 17.51
C ASP A 141 -29.26 3.74 16.28
N HIS A 142 -29.46 5.06 16.33
CA HIS A 142 -29.94 5.81 15.18
C HIS A 142 -28.97 5.74 14.00
N ILE A 143 -27.67 5.96 14.26
CA ILE A 143 -26.61 5.83 13.24
C ILE A 143 -26.57 4.41 12.67
N ARG A 144 -26.66 3.37 13.51
CA ARG A 144 -26.71 1.98 13.03
C ARG A 144 -27.88 1.75 12.09
N THR A 145 -29.04 2.29 12.40
CA THR A 145 -30.24 2.16 11.57
C THR A 145 -30.04 2.83 10.20
N LEU A 146 -29.46 4.04 10.17
CA LEU A 146 -29.18 4.74 8.92
C LEU A 146 -28.16 4.00 8.04
N LEU A 147 -27.15 3.39 8.66
CA LEU A 147 -26.04 2.71 7.96
C LEU A 147 -26.29 1.22 7.71
N ASP A 148 -27.48 0.72 8.05
CA ASP A 148 -27.80 -0.69 7.87
C ASP A 148 -27.67 -1.12 6.40
N GLY A 149 -27.09 -2.29 6.20
CA GLY A 149 -26.75 -2.85 4.90
C GLY A 149 -25.62 -2.15 4.12
N LEU A 150 -25.17 -0.95 4.51
CA LEU A 150 -24.11 -0.20 3.83
C LEU A 150 -22.72 -0.71 4.23
N LEU A 151 -22.49 -0.86 5.53
CA LEU A 151 -21.18 -1.18 6.11
C LEU A 151 -21.16 -2.61 6.64
N ARG A 152 -21.50 -3.59 5.78
CA ARG A 152 -21.45 -5.02 6.13
C ARG A 152 -20.01 -5.44 6.46
N PRO A 153 -19.80 -6.31 7.46
CA PRO A 153 -18.46 -6.79 7.84
C PRO A 153 -17.71 -7.28 6.61
N ALA A 154 -16.63 -6.60 6.29
CA ALA A 154 -15.59 -7.11 5.44
C ALA A 154 -14.64 -7.86 6.37
N GLU A 155 -14.18 -9.04 5.97
CA GLU A 155 -13.18 -9.79 6.72
C GLU A 155 -12.05 -8.84 7.15
N ALA A 156 -11.86 -8.73 8.47
CA ALA A 156 -10.81 -7.92 9.06
C ALA A 156 -9.48 -8.29 8.38
N PRO A 157 -8.71 -7.33 7.87
CA PRO A 157 -7.43 -7.66 7.27
C PRO A 157 -6.55 -8.30 8.35
N ALA A 158 -6.09 -9.51 8.08
CA ALA A 158 -5.33 -10.34 9.00
C ALA A 158 -3.95 -9.73 9.34
N SER A 159 -3.52 -8.69 8.61
CA SER A 159 -2.25 -8.01 8.85
C SER A 159 -2.18 -6.58 8.31
N MET A 160 -1.22 -5.81 8.83
CA MET A 160 -0.84 -4.48 8.33
C MET A 160 -0.35 -4.52 6.87
N ALA A 161 0.16 -5.67 6.42
CA ALA A 161 0.50 -5.93 5.03
C ALA A 161 -0.75 -5.96 4.12
N GLU A 162 -1.82 -6.61 4.57
CA GLU A 162 -3.10 -6.63 3.84
C GLU A 162 -3.77 -5.26 3.81
N LEU A 163 -3.66 -4.47 4.89
CA LEU A 163 -4.15 -3.09 4.90
C LEU A 163 -3.40 -2.22 3.87
N ARG A 164 -2.06 -2.34 3.82
CA ARG A 164 -1.25 -1.63 2.82
C ARG A 164 -1.58 -2.08 1.40
N LEU A 165 -1.77 -3.38 1.17
CA LEU A 165 -2.16 -3.90 -0.13
C LEU A 165 -3.51 -3.32 -0.58
N ARG A 166 -4.53 -3.32 0.29
CA ARG A 166 -5.84 -2.73 0.01
C ARG A 166 -5.73 -1.24 -0.33
N LEU A 167 -4.92 -0.48 0.41
CA LEU A 167 -4.73 0.94 0.12
C LEU A 167 -4.12 1.16 -1.26
N VAL A 168 -3.15 0.34 -1.66
CA VAL A 168 -2.53 0.49 -2.98
C VAL A 168 -3.44 0.00 -4.11
N GLU A 169 -4.26 -1.03 -3.89
CA GLU A 169 -5.30 -1.44 -4.84
C GLU A 169 -6.30 -0.30 -5.12
N VAL A 170 -6.68 0.46 -4.09
CA VAL A 170 -7.57 1.62 -4.24
C VAL A 170 -6.89 2.75 -5.04
N GLU A 171 -5.65 3.10 -4.71
CA GLU A 171 -4.89 4.11 -5.46
C GLU A 171 -4.71 3.69 -6.94
N LEU A 172 -4.43 2.41 -7.19
CA LEU A 172 -4.31 1.86 -8.54
C LEU A 172 -5.63 1.93 -9.33
N ALA A 173 -6.76 1.66 -8.67
CA ALA A 173 -8.08 1.78 -9.28
C ALA A 173 -8.41 3.24 -9.63
N GLN A 174 -8.07 4.18 -8.74
CA GLN A 174 -8.27 5.62 -8.97
C GLN A 174 -7.41 6.13 -10.13
N ALA A 175 -6.11 5.79 -10.14
CA ALA A 175 -5.21 6.13 -11.24
C ALA A 175 -5.69 5.52 -12.58
N SER A 176 -6.22 4.28 -12.55
CA SER A 176 -6.78 3.64 -13.75
C SER A 176 -8.02 4.37 -14.28
N ALA A 177 -8.90 4.84 -13.39
CA ALA A 177 -10.08 5.60 -13.78
C ALA A 177 -9.71 6.98 -14.35
N ALA A 178 -8.75 7.68 -13.73
CA ALA A 178 -8.22 8.95 -14.23
C ALA A 178 -7.60 8.81 -15.63
N ALA A 179 -6.77 7.78 -15.84
CA ALA A 179 -6.18 7.49 -17.13
C ALA A 179 -7.24 7.15 -18.20
N ALA A 180 -8.30 6.43 -17.85
CA ALA A 180 -9.40 6.14 -18.76
C ALA A 180 -10.16 7.41 -19.17
N SER A 181 -10.40 8.33 -18.22
CA SER A 181 -11.05 9.62 -18.48
C SER A 181 -10.20 10.50 -19.41
N LEU A 182 -8.90 10.62 -19.15
CA LEU A 182 -7.96 11.36 -20.02
C LEU A 182 -7.92 10.77 -21.43
N LYS A 183 -7.92 9.43 -21.56
CA LYS A 183 -7.93 8.77 -22.86
C LYS A 183 -9.22 9.05 -23.65
N ALA A 184 -10.36 9.07 -22.98
CA ALA A 184 -11.64 9.43 -23.60
C ALA A 184 -11.63 10.88 -24.10
N GLU A 185 -11.04 11.80 -23.32
CA GLU A 185 -10.94 13.21 -23.68
C GLU A 185 -10.01 13.44 -24.88
N VAL A 186 -8.86 12.77 -24.92
CA VAL A 186 -7.97 12.79 -26.10
C VAL A 186 -8.68 12.27 -27.35
N ALA A 187 -9.49 11.21 -27.22
CA ALA A 187 -10.25 10.69 -28.35
C ALA A 187 -11.32 11.68 -28.84
N ARG A 188 -12.01 12.37 -27.92
CA ARG A 188 -12.99 13.42 -28.21
C ARG A 188 -12.36 14.60 -28.95
N LEU A 189 -11.24 15.11 -28.45
CA LEU A 189 -10.53 16.24 -29.06
C LEU A 189 -9.97 15.90 -30.45
N ARG A 190 -9.46 14.67 -30.64
CA ARG A 190 -9.02 14.20 -31.97
C ARG A 190 -10.16 14.15 -32.99
N LEU A 191 -11.35 13.73 -32.56
CA LEU A 191 -12.53 13.71 -33.42
C LEU A 191 -12.95 15.13 -33.81
N ALA A 192 -12.99 16.06 -32.84
CA ALA A 192 -13.27 17.47 -33.10
C ALA A 192 -12.25 18.12 -34.07
N LEU A 193 -10.97 17.77 -33.94
CA LEU A 193 -9.92 18.22 -34.86
C LEU A 193 -10.14 17.69 -36.28
N ALA A 194 -10.54 16.42 -36.42
CA ALA A 194 -10.84 15.81 -37.72
C ALA A 194 -12.06 16.45 -38.39
N GLU A 195 -13.09 16.79 -37.60
CA GLU A 195 -14.29 17.49 -38.08
C GLU A 195 -13.94 18.92 -38.58
N GLN A 196 -13.13 19.67 -37.83
CA GLN A 196 -12.69 21.01 -38.27
C GLN A 196 -11.83 20.99 -39.53
N ALA A 197 -10.99 19.97 -39.69
CA ALA A 197 -10.18 19.80 -40.92
C ALA A 197 -11.02 19.50 -42.17
N SER A 198 -12.29 19.12 -42.00
CA SER A 198 -13.22 18.81 -43.10
C SER A 198 -14.10 20.00 -43.54
N VAL A 199 -14.06 21.12 -42.82
CA VAL A 199 -14.80 22.35 -43.17
C VAL A 199 -13.97 23.21 -44.14
N PRO A 200 -14.53 23.70 -45.28
CA PRO A 200 -13.82 24.55 -46.21
C PRO A 200 -13.39 25.87 -45.56
N ILE A 201 -12.11 26.20 -45.72
CA ILE A 201 -11.39 27.29 -45.05
C ILE A 201 -12.06 28.66 -45.30
N GLN A 202 -12.62 29.24 -44.25
CA GLN A 202 -12.62 30.68 -44.03
C GLN A 202 -11.50 31.00 -43.01
N ASP A 203 -10.81 32.12 -43.20
CA ASP A 203 -9.48 32.49 -42.68
C ASP A 203 -9.26 32.35 -41.14
N ASP A 204 -10.32 32.17 -40.34
CA ASP A 204 -10.26 32.08 -38.87
C ASP A 204 -10.03 30.64 -38.32
N GLY A 205 -10.00 29.61 -39.18
CA GLY A 205 -9.90 28.20 -38.75
C GLY A 205 -8.51 27.76 -38.23
N GLY A 206 -7.44 28.51 -38.55
CA GLY A 206 -6.06 28.14 -38.23
C GLY A 206 -5.73 28.20 -36.74
N GLU A 207 -6.12 29.28 -36.06
CA GLU A 207 -5.81 29.47 -34.63
C GLU A 207 -6.52 28.46 -33.73
N VAL A 208 -7.74 28.04 -34.10
CA VAL A 208 -8.51 27.05 -33.34
C VAL A 208 -7.90 25.65 -33.49
N ALA A 209 -7.49 25.28 -34.71
CA ALA A 209 -6.85 24.01 -34.98
C ALA A 209 -5.48 23.88 -34.28
N ASP A 210 -4.70 24.97 -34.24
CA ASP A 210 -3.40 24.98 -33.56
C ASP A 210 -3.55 24.90 -32.03
N ARG A 211 -4.57 25.55 -31.46
CA ARG A 211 -4.89 25.46 -30.02
C ARG A 211 -5.29 24.05 -29.60
N LEU A 212 -6.16 23.40 -30.38
CA LEU A 212 -6.57 22.01 -30.14
C LEU A 212 -5.40 21.04 -30.27
N ARG A 213 -4.46 21.28 -31.20
CA ARG A 213 -3.25 20.47 -31.35
C ARG A 213 -2.36 20.56 -30.12
N ALA A 214 -2.13 21.77 -29.62
CA ALA A 214 -1.35 21.99 -28.40
C ALA A 214 -2.00 21.30 -27.17
N GLU A 215 -3.33 21.40 -27.03
CA GLU A 215 -4.06 20.76 -25.93
C GLU A 215 -3.99 19.23 -25.98
N VAL A 216 -4.05 18.63 -27.18
CA VAL A 216 -3.85 17.19 -27.37
C VAL A 216 -2.44 16.75 -26.99
N ASP A 217 -1.41 17.54 -27.29
CA ASP A 217 -0.02 17.23 -26.94
C ASP A 217 0.23 17.32 -25.43
N ASP A 218 -0.35 18.30 -24.76
CA ASP A 218 -0.23 18.46 -23.31
C ASP A 218 -0.96 17.34 -22.55
N LEU A 219 -2.15 16.93 -23.01
CA LEU A 219 -2.86 15.78 -22.44
C LEU A 219 -2.11 14.46 -22.67
N GLN A 220 -1.41 14.29 -23.80
CA GLN A 220 -0.56 13.12 -24.03
C GLN A 220 0.64 13.07 -23.08
N LYS A 221 1.27 14.22 -22.81
CA LYS A 221 2.35 14.31 -21.81
C LYS A 221 1.84 13.98 -20.41
N ALA A 222 0.69 14.51 -20.02
CA ALA A 222 0.08 14.21 -18.73
C ALA A 222 -0.23 12.71 -18.56
N LEU A 223 -0.74 12.06 -19.62
CA LEU A 223 -0.99 10.60 -19.61
C LEU A 223 0.31 9.79 -19.46
N ALA A 224 1.41 10.24 -20.06
CA ALA A 224 2.71 9.59 -19.94
C ALA A 224 3.29 9.71 -18.52
N GLU A 225 3.15 10.87 -17.88
CA GLU A 225 3.59 11.06 -16.48
C GLU A 225 2.74 10.25 -15.50
N GLU A 226 1.41 10.20 -15.69
CA GLU A 226 0.53 9.37 -14.86
C GLU A 226 0.86 7.86 -14.99
N ALA A 227 1.20 7.41 -16.19
CA ALA A 227 1.66 6.03 -16.40
C ALA A 227 2.97 5.74 -15.66
N ARG A 228 3.89 6.71 -15.57
CA ARG A 228 5.14 6.57 -14.78
C ARG A 228 4.82 6.51 -13.28
N HIS A 229 3.98 7.41 -12.77
CA HIS A 229 3.55 7.39 -11.37
C HIS A 229 2.87 6.08 -10.99
N ARG A 230 2.05 5.53 -11.87
CA ARG A 230 1.42 4.22 -11.68
C ARG A 230 2.43 3.09 -11.56
N ILE A 231 3.45 3.05 -12.42
CA ILE A 231 4.51 2.03 -12.34
C ILE A 231 5.25 2.13 -11.01
N VAL A 232 5.54 3.35 -10.55
CA VAL A 232 6.19 3.59 -9.24
C VAL A 232 5.28 3.16 -8.09
N ALA A 233 4.01 3.51 -8.11
CA ALA A 233 3.04 3.11 -7.08
C ALA A 233 2.85 1.58 -7.03
N GLU A 234 2.78 0.92 -8.19
CA GLU A 234 2.72 -0.55 -8.29
C GLU A 234 4.00 -1.22 -7.76
N ALA A 235 5.16 -0.61 -8.01
CA ALA A 235 6.44 -1.07 -7.44
C ALA A 235 6.43 -0.97 -5.90
N LEU A 236 5.99 0.17 -5.35
CA LEU A 236 5.83 0.38 -3.91
C LEU A 236 4.79 -0.56 -3.28
N ALA A 237 3.71 -0.87 -4.00
CA ALA A 237 2.70 -1.85 -3.59
C ALA A 237 3.30 -3.21 -3.32
N LEU A 238 4.25 -3.62 -4.16
CA LEU A 238 4.89 -4.92 -4.12
C LEU A 238 6.13 -4.95 -3.20
N GLU A 239 6.51 -3.80 -2.63
CA GLU A 239 7.52 -3.67 -1.57
C GLU A 239 7.00 -3.98 -0.17
N VAL A 240 5.79 -4.56 -0.02
CA VAL A 240 5.36 -5.11 1.28
C VAL A 240 6.50 -5.95 1.87
N PRO A 241 6.99 -5.63 3.07
CA PRO A 241 8.04 -6.41 3.72
C PRO A 241 7.52 -7.83 3.90
N ARG A 242 8.11 -8.78 3.17
CA ARG A 242 7.87 -10.19 3.44
C ARG A 242 8.39 -10.48 4.85
N PRO A 243 7.78 -11.42 5.60
CA PRO A 243 8.53 -12.09 6.66
C PRO A 243 9.91 -12.49 6.11
N PRO A 244 11.00 -12.21 6.86
CA PRO A 244 12.35 -12.51 6.39
C PRO A 244 12.39 -13.98 5.97
N ARG A 245 12.78 -14.25 4.72
CA ARG A 245 13.05 -15.62 4.28
C ARG A 245 14.07 -16.19 5.27
N PRO A 246 13.94 -17.47 5.67
CA PRO A 246 15.01 -18.09 6.42
C PRO A 246 16.29 -17.90 5.60
N PRO A 247 17.33 -17.24 6.16
CA PRO A 247 18.55 -17.01 5.42
C PRO A 247 19.07 -18.37 4.97
N ALA A 248 19.55 -18.44 3.72
CA ALA A 248 20.33 -19.60 3.30
C ALA A 248 21.42 -19.84 4.35
N SER A 249 21.78 -21.11 4.59
CA SER A 249 22.97 -21.37 5.39
C SER A 249 24.14 -20.60 4.76
N GLY A 250 24.86 -19.81 5.57
CA GLY A 250 25.90 -18.90 5.07
C GLY A 250 26.88 -19.63 4.13
N ARG A 251 27.19 -20.89 4.46
CA ARG A 251 28.00 -21.78 3.62
C ARG A 251 27.48 -21.94 2.18
N LEU A 252 26.19 -22.23 1.99
CA LEU A 252 25.65 -22.46 0.64
C LEU A 252 25.63 -21.17 -0.17
N ARG A 253 25.33 -20.05 0.50
CA ARG A 253 25.41 -18.72 -0.08
C ARG A 253 26.83 -18.41 -0.56
N ASP A 254 27.83 -18.68 0.29
CA ASP A 254 29.25 -18.45 -0.02
C ASP A 254 29.75 -19.37 -1.14
N GLU A 255 29.33 -20.64 -1.16
CA GLU A 255 29.64 -21.57 -2.24
C GLU A 255 29.10 -21.08 -3.59
N VAL A 256 27.84 -20.61 -3.62
CA VAL A 256 27.27 -20.01 -4.83
C VAL A 256 28.06 -18.75 -5.22
N ALA A 257 28.35 -17.86 -4.28
CA ALA A 257 29.13 -16.64 -4.55
C ALA A 257 30.50 -16.96 -5.17
N ALA A 258 31.20 -17.97 -4.65
CA ALA A 258 32.50 -18.41 -5.15
C ALA A 258 32.41 -18.98 -6.58
N VAL A 259 31.34 -19.72 -6.89
CA VAL A 259 31.09 -20.21 -8.26
C VAL A 259 30.91 -19.05 -9.24
N PHE A 260 30.13 -18.03 -8.89
CA PHE A 260 29.96 -16.86 -9.76
C PHE A 260 31.29 -16.12 -9.96
N ALA A 261 32.04 -15.86 -8.88
CA ALA A 261 33.32 -15.17 -8.96
C ALA A 261 34.38 -15.95 -9.77
N GLY A 262 34.40 -17.28 -9.65
CA GLY A 262 35.42 -18.11 -10.29
C GLY A 262 35.08 -18.55 -11.72
N LEU A 263 33.83 -18.92 -11.97
CA LEU A 263 33.42 -19.56 -13.23
C LEU A 263 32.60 -18.63 -14.15
N LEU A 264 31.97 -17.59 -13.60
CA LEU A 264 31.10 -16.68 -14.33
C LEU A 264 31.46 -15.21 -14.07
N PRO A 265 32.73 -14.79 -14.28
CA PRO A 265 33.21 -13.48 -13.86
C PRO A 265 32.54 -12.30 -14.58
N ARG A 266 31.94 -12.55 -15.75
CA ARG A 266 31.18 -11.55 -16.53
C ARG A 266 29.71 -11.44 -16.09
N ILE A 267 29.28 -12.19 -15.07
CA ILE A 267 27.90 -12.19 -14.58
C ILE A 267 27.84 -11.41 -13.26
N ARG A 268 27.16 -10.27 -13.29
CA ARG A 268 26.87 -9.44 -12.12
C ARG A 268 25.45 -9.70 -11.63
N LEU A 269 25.33 -10.40 -10.50
CA LEU A 269 24.04 -10.66 -9.87
C LEU A 269 23.44 -9.41 -9.25
N LEU A 270 22.14 -9.23 -9.44
CA LEU A 270 21.36 -8.11 -8.95
C LEU A 270 20.45 -8.52 -7.78
N ARG A 271 20.16 -7.57 -6.89
CA ARG A 271 19.22 -7.73 -5.76
C ARG A 271 19.54 -9.00 -4.94
N SER A 272 18.52 -9.75 -4.55
CA SER A 272 18.61 -10.99 -3.78
C SER A 272 18.80 -12.24 -4.64
N SER A 273 19.29 -12.11 -5.89
CA SER A 273 19.48 -13.26 -6.80
C SER A 273 20.31 -14.36 -6.17
N LEU A 274 21.33 -14.00 -5.40
CA LEU A 274 22.23 -14.95 -4.76
C LEU A 274 21.50 -15.80 -3.72
N ASP A 275 20.62 -15.19 -2.92
CA ASP A 275 19.77 -15.90 -1.97
C ASP A 275 18.73 -16.78 -2.68
N VAL A 276 18.14 -16.30 -3.78
CA VAL A 276 17.21 -17.08 -4.61
C VAL A 276 17.89 -18.33 -5.15
N VAL A 277 19.11 -18.21 -5.68
CA VAL A 277 19.88 -19.35 -6.19
C VAL A 277 20.28 -20.33 -5.07
N ALA A 278 20.60 -19.82 -3.89
CA ALA A 278 20.96 -20.67 -2.77
C ALA A 278 19.75 -21.47 -2.25
N VAL A 279 18.58 -20.83 -2.13
CA VAL A 279 17.39 -21.40 -1.46
C VAL A 279 16.46 -22.13 -2.44
N GLU A 280 16.18 -21.55 -3.61
CA GLU A 280 15.08 -21.99 -4.49
C GLU A 280 15.54 -22.98 -5.57
N PHE A 281 16.85 -23.10 -5.80
CA PHE A 281 17.41 -24.00 -6.82
C PHE A 281 18.09 -25.20 -6.16
N SER A 282 17.36 -26.32 -6.07
CA SER A 282 17.89 -27.58 -5.57
C SER A 282 18.91 -28.20 -6.53
N ASP A 283 18.70 -28.03 -7.84
CA ASP A 283 19.66 -28.35 -8.91
C ASP A 283 20.01 -27.09 -9.71
N ARG A 284 21.28 -26.72 -9.72
CA ARG A 284 21.79 -25.48 -10.34
C ARG A 284 22.39 -25.71 -11.72
N ARG A 285 22.40 -26.95 -12.24
CA ARG A 285 23.01 -27.25 -13.55
C ARG A 285 22.36 -26.46 -14.68
N PHE A 286 21.03 -26.39 -14.71
CA PHE A 286 20.29 -25.63 -15.73
C PHE A 286 20.50 -24.12 -15.62
N LEU A 287 20.57 -23.61 -14.39
CA LEU A 287 20.89 -22.21 -14.12
C LEU A 287 22.31 -21.88 -14.64
N TYR A 288 23.32 -22.63 -14.20
CA TYR A 288 24.70 -22.37 -14.60
C TYR A 288 24.91 -22.55 -16.10
N GLY A 289 24.27 -23.54 -16.73
CA GLY A 289 24.28 -23.68 -18.18
C GLY A 289 23.71 -22.45 -18.89
N GLY A 290 22.55 -21.95 -18.43
CA GLY A 290 21.95 -20.75 -19.01
C GLY A 290 22.77 -19.48 -18.81
N LEU A 291 23.52 -19.37 -17.71
CA LEU A 291 24.42 -18.24 -17.44
C LEU A 291 25.75 -18.35 -18.18
N ALA A 292 26.28 -19.55 -18.36
CA ALA A 292 27.46 -19.79 -19.19
C ALA A 292 27.19 -19.38 -20.64
N GLU A 293 26.01 -19.70 -21.18
CA GLU A 293 25.59 -19.24 -22.51
C GLU A 293 25.62 -17.71 -22.66
N LEU A 294 25.29 -16.96 -21.60
CA LEU A 294 25.43 -15.49 -21.60
C LEU A 294 26.90 -15.08 -21.57
N ALA A 295 27.70 -15.70 -20.70
CA ALA A 295 29.11 -15.36 -20.50
C ALA A 295 29.94 -15.61 -21.77
N ASP A 296 29.61 -16.65 -22.53
CA ASP A 296 30.27 -17.05 -23.78
C ASP A 296 29.77 -16.26 -25.01
N GLY A 297 28.56 -15.72 -24.94
CA GLY A 297 27.94 -14.97 -26.04
C GLY A 297 28.61 -13.61 -26.30
N THR A 298 28.88 -13.31 -27.57
CA THR A 298 29.26 -11.97 -28.05
C THR A 298 28.01 -11.14 -28.36
N SER A 299 27.93 -9.94 -27.75
CA SER A 299 27.05 -8.80 -28.07
C SER A 299 25.80 -9.13 -28.91
N GLY A 300 24.64 -9.23 -28.27
CA GLY A 300 23.38 -9.42 -28.99
C GLY A 300 22.30 -10.11 -28.16
N ALA A 301 21.22 -10.49 -28.85
CA ALA A 301 20.14 -11.28 -28.27
C ALA A 301 20.63 -12.72 -28.01
N PRO A 302 20.64 -13.20 -26.76
CA PRO A 302 21.08 -14.55 -26.48
C PRO A 302 20.12 -15.60 -27.07
N PRO A 303 20.61 -16.72 -27.63
CA PRO A 303 19.77 -17.73 -28.27
C PRO A 303 18.83 -18.38 -27.25
N ASN A 304 17.56 -18.56 -27.60
CA ASN A 304 16.49 -19.09 -26.72
C ASN A 304 16.02 -18.15 -25.60
N TRP A 305 16.36 -16.86 -25.66
CA TRP A 305 15.85 -15.85 -24.74
C TRP A 305 14.75 -15.02 -25.39
N LYS A 306 13.79 -14.58 -24.59
CA LYS A 306 12.66 -13.75 -25.03
C LYS A 306 12.89 -12.31 -24.59
N LYS A 307 12.59 -11.33 -25.43
CA LYS A 307 12.63 -9.93 -25.02
C LYS A 307 11.54 -9.67 -23.97
N VAL A 308 11.88 -8.99 -22.88
CA VAL A 308 10.91 -8.63 -21.83
C VAL A 308 10.03 -7.50 -22.32
N LYS A 309 8.70 -7.68 -22.27
CA LYS A 309 7.76 -6.66 -22.76
C LYS A 309 7.74 -5.44 -21.83
N GLY A 310 8.14 -4.30 -22.39
CA GLY A 310 8.13 -3.00 -21.72
C GLY A 310 9.40 -2.69 -20.92
N ALA A 311 10.36 -3.61 -20.84
CA ALA A 311 11.66 -3.37 -20.22
C ALA A 311 12.75 -3.43 -21.30
N ASP A 312 13.25 -2.27 -21.70
CA ASP A 312 14.20 -2.19 -22.81
C ASP A 312 15.53 -2.86 -22.47
N ARG A 313 16.13 -3.52 -23.47
CA ARG A 313 17.40 -4.27 -23.38
C ARG A 313 17.40 -5.49 -22.45
N TRP A 314 16.27 -5.81 -21.83
CA TRP A 314 16.13 -7.01 -20.98
C TRP A 314 15.66 -8.23 -21.77
N TRP A 315 16.26 -9.36 -21.44
CA TRP A 315 15.96 -10.68 -21.97
C TRP A 315 15.55 -11.62 -20.83
N GLU A 316 14.62 -12.52 -21.08
CA GLU A 316 14.12 -13.53 -20.14
C GLU A 316 14.36 -14.94 -20.67
N ARG A 317 14.76 -15.85 -19.78
CA ARG A 317 14.76 -17.29 -20.02
C ARG A 317 14.11 -18.03 -18.86
N HIS A 318 13.33 -19.04 -19.20
CA HIS A 318 12.79 -19.99 -18.24
C HIS A 318 13.78 -21.15 -18.06
N ILE A 319 13.98 -21.57 -16.83
CA ILE A 319 14.88 -22.68 -16.48
C ILE A 319 14.25 -23.54 -15.40
N SER A 320 14.65 -24.81 -15.34
CA SER A 320 14.30 -25.66 -14.21
C SER A 320 15.10 -25.24 -12.97
N ASN A 321 14.45 -25.31 -11.81
CA ASN A 321 15.09 -25.15 -10.50
C ASN A 321 15.51 -26.49 -9.84
N GLY A 322 15.31 -27.60 -10.56
CA GLY A 322 15.52 -28.97 -10.05
C GLY A 322 14.28 -29.64 -9.47
N GLN A 323 13.18 -28.89 -9.30
CA GLN A 323 11.88 -29.40 -8.86
C GLN A 323 10.81 -29.22 -9.94
N ASP A 324 10.80 -28.06 -10.60
CA ASP A 324 9.87 -27.68 -11.67
C ASP A 324 10.52 -26.64 -12.62
N ASP A 325 9.73 -26.05 -13.53
CA ASP A 325 10.16 -25.03 -14.51
C ASP A 325 9.78 -23.59 -14.09
N THR A 326 9.82 -23.31 -12.79
CA THR A 326 9.48 -21.97 -12.25
C THR A 326 10.64 -21.00 -12.21
N GLY A 327 11.88 -21.45 -12.43
CA GLY A 327 13.06 -20.59 -12.45
C GLY A 327 13.03 -19.60 -13.62
N ARG A 328 13.45 -18.36 -13.35
CA ARG A 328 13.54 -17.28 -14.35
C ARG A 328 14.91 -16.62 -14.26
N ILE A 329 15.52 -16.38 -15.40
CA ILE A 329 16.69 -15.51 -15.51
C ILE A 329 16.28 -14.29 -16.34
N TYR A 330 16.53 -13.10 -15.80
CA TYR A 330 16.49 -11.85 -16.52
C TYR A 330 17.91 -11.34 -16.71
N ALA A 331 18.27 -10.95 -17.93
CA ALA A 331 19.61 -10.49 -18.22
C ALA A 331 19.59 -9.27 -19.14
N ARG A 332 20.53 -8.36 -18.92
CA ARG A 332 20.91 -7.32 -19.86
C ARG A 332 22.42 -7.13 -19.86
N LEU A 333 22.96 -6.62 -20.94
CA LEU A 333 24.32 -6.08 -20.91
C LEU A 333 24.32 -4.74 -20.16
N ASP A 334 25.40 -4.48 -19.45
CA ASP A 334 25.69 -3.17 -18.88
C ASP A 334 25.80 -2.09 -19.99
N ALA A 335 25.96 -0.83 -19.57
CA ALA A 335 26.05 0.30 -20.50
C ALA A 335 27.28 0.22 -21.43
N GLU A 336 28.32 -0.51 -21.03
CA GLU A 336 29.60 -0.62 -21.73
C GLU A 336 29.68 -1.89 -22.60
N GLY A 337 28.67 -2.77 -22.53
CA GLY A 337 28.60 -4.05 -23.21
C GLY A 337 29.59 -5.09 -22.68
N ARG A 338 30.13 -4.91 -21.47
CA ARG A 338 31.22 -5.74 -20.92
C ARG A 338 30.68 -6.89 -20.09
N ASP A 339 29.86 -6.55 -19.09
CA ASP A 339 29.30 -7.48 -18.13
C ASP A 339 27.79 -7.64 -18.33
N TRP A 340 27.28 -8.83 -17.98
CA TRP A 340 25.86 -9.12 -17.93
C TRP A 340 25.34 -8.84 -16.52
N GLU A 341 24.36 -7.96 -16.43
CA GLU A 341 23.57 -7.76 -15.23
C GLU A 341 22.44 -8.78 -15.21
N VAL A 342 22.41 -9.62 -14.17
CA VAL A 342 21.51 -10.76 -14.10
C VAL A 342 20.65 -10.72 -12.83
N LEU A 343 19.35 -10.86 -13.02
CA LEU A 343 18.38 -11.11 -11.95
C LEU A 343 17.87 -12.55 -12.07
N VAL A 344 18.15 -13.36 -11.06
CA VAL A 344 17.59 -14.71 -10.93
C VAL A 344 16.36 -14.65 -10.04
N SER A 345 15.28 -15.24 -10.53
CA SER A 345 13.97 -15.11 -9.92
C SER A 345 13.20 -16.43 -9.95
N HIS A 346 12.15 -16.49 -9.14
CA HIS A 346 11.17 -17.57 -9.12
C HIS A 346 9.86 -17.05 -9.72
N LYS A 347 9.07 -17.91 -10.38
CA LYS A 347 7.82 -17.53 -11.06
C LYS A 347 6.87 -16.70 -10.20
N SER A 348 6.81 -16.95 -8.89
CA SER A 348 5.97 -16.18 -7.97
C SER A 348 6.39 -14.71 -7.79
N GLU A 349 7.64 -14.37 -8.09
CA GLU A 349 8.19 -13.00 -8.01
C GLU A 349 8.12 -12.25 -9.35
N GLN A 350 7.75 -12.95 -10.44
CA GLN A 350 7.75 -12.41 -11.80
C GLN A 350 7.03 -11.06 -11.95
N PRO A 351 5.82 -10.83 -11.36
CA PRO A 351 5.15 -9.53 -11.50
C PRO A 351 5.99 -8.37 -10.95
N ARG A 352 6.59 -8.55 -9.76
CA ARG A 352 7.42 -7.54 -9.10
C ARG A 352 8.71 -7.30 -9.86
N ASP A 353 9.35 -8.37 -10.33
CA ASP A 353 10.58 -8.26 -11.08
C ASP A 353 10.35 -7.56 -12.41
N ILE A 354 9.28 -7.88 -13.15
CA ILE A 354 8.96 -7.18 -14.40
C ILE A 354 8.78 -5.67 -14.16
N ILE A 355 8.11 -5.26 -13.09
CA ILE A 355 7.94 -3.84 -12.76
C ILE A 355 9.30 -3.18 -12.48
N TRP A 356 10.16 -3.84 -11.69
CA TRP A 356 11.51 -3.33 -11.41
C TRP A 356 12.38 -3.25 -12.67
N LEU A 357 12.31 -4.25 -13.55
CA LEU A 357 13.06 -4.24 -14.82
C LEU A 357 12.65 -3.07 -15.72
N ARG A 358 11.36 -2.71 -15.70
CA ARG A 358 10.83 -1.55 -16.45
C ARG A 358 11.34 -0.21 -15.90
N SER A 359 11.57 -0.10 -14.59
CA SER A 359 12.11 1.13 -13.99
C SER A 359 13.63 1.26 -14.13
N CYS A 360 14.34 0.17 -14.43
CA CYS A 360 15.79 0.17 -14.64
C CYS A 360 16.21 0.49 -16.08
N GLY A 361 15.24 0.65 -17.01
CA GLY A 361 15.44 0.80 -18.45
C GLY A 361 16.06 2.12 -18.88
#